data_AF-A0A0F9B9X0-F1
#
_entry.id   AF-A0A0F9B9X0-F1
#
_cell.length_a   1.000
_cell.length_b   1.000
_cell.length_c   1.000
_cell.angle_alpha   90.00
_cell.angle_beta   90.00
_cell.angle_gamma   90.00
#
_symmetry.space_group_name_H-M   'P 1'
#
loop_
_entity.id
_entity.type
_entity.pdbx_description
1 polymer ?
#
loop_
_entity_poly.entity_id
_entity_poly.type
_entity_poly.pdbx_seq_one_letter_code
_entity_poly.pdbx_strand_id
1 'polypeptide(L)'
;VEVDWDEAIRVAAENLAAWRGNGFGIIGSAQDTLEENYSLQKFTRAVMNSNNIDLISSFPDPRLQEEIASHLQPKGRLEDILKADTLLVLGTDASVSHPLVENRIRKAYNAGRKVLYANSEATRTSLFSTVEINYSKCKDYNFLFVLLAELARETISGLPAGFAKQVKESLLISGLKSCSVKKDDLQAFVKALVKSRSLCIIVDESLLRDVSGLQTIKALANIRFLKAEKSNCRIMLLGNEGNLMGAAMAGAHPYLLPGLDPVSDDKALLKWNKNWDVKLSDVRGLPCNEMLSNIGRDGISALMIAGDVPVSGNLGKASLKKLKFMVQLNMFSTELTDHANVFLPVTGFLENDGHFLTLDGKIQRLHRAVPPQGKSRSVSEIISLLAGAMKADGFSTGRAGAVWKEIGSSIKIPVPQNGSPKPRFELMKPPDSRNAGSGKKSGSGKNHQDHYRYRGNRLSDLVTDLQALLESGMKEKV
;
A
#
# COMPACT_ATOMS: atom_id res chain seq x y z
N VAL A 1 5.62 -19.31 -28.71
CA VAL A 1 5.01 -20.58 -29.15
C VAL A 1 3.82 -20.83 -28.25
N GLU A 2 2.64 -21.09 -28.81
CA GLU A 2 1.48 -21.49 -28.02
C GLU A 2 1.61 -22.96 -27.64
N VAL A 3 1.32 -23.27 -26.38
CA VAL A 3 1.45 -24.63 -25.80
C VAL A 3 0.25 -24.90 -24.89
N ASP A 4 0.04 -26.16 -24.52
CA ASP A 4 -0.98 -26.51 -23.54
C ASP A 4 -0.55 -26.20 -22.09
N TRP A 5 -1.50 -26.32 -21.16
CA TRP A 5 -1.25 -26.04 -19.74
C TRP A 5 -0.26 -27.00 -19.10
N ASP A 6 -0.26 -28.27 -19.49
CA ASP A 6 0.58 -29.28 -18.84
C ASP A 6 2.05 -29.05 -19.21
N GLU A 7 2.32 -28.74 -20.48
CA GLU A 7 3.64 -28.33 -20.96
C GLU A 7 4.08 -27.01 -20.31
N ALA A 8 3.23 -25.98 -20.31
CA ALA A 8 3.57 -24.67 -19.75
C ALA A 8 3.91 -24.76 -18.25
N ILE A 9 3.10 -25.48 -17.47
CA ILE A 9 3.31 -25.68 -16.03
C ILE A 9 4.56 -26.50 -15.78
N ARG A 10 4.79 -27.58 -16.55
CA ARG A 10 5.99 -28.41 -16.42
C ARG A 10 7.26 -27.60 -16.68
N VAL A 11 7.32 -26.86 -17.80
CA VAL A 11 8.45 -26.01 -18.15
C VAL A 11 8.69 -24.94 -17.09
N ALA A 12 7.62 -24.28 -16.61
CA ALA A 12 7.74 -23.29 -15.55
C ALA A 12 8.27 -23.91 -14.24
N ALA A 13 7.71 -25.02 -13.78
CA ALA A 13 8.10 -25.69 -12.55
C ALA A 13 9.55 -26.20 -12.59
N GLU A 14 9.96 -26.87 -13.67
CA GLU A 14 11.32 -27.40 -13.84
C GLU A 14 12.37 -26.27 -13.78
N ASN A 15 12.12 -25.18 -14.49
CA ASN A 15 13.08 -24.07 -14.56
C ASN A 15 13.07 -23.21 -13.30
N LEU A 16 11.92 -23.01 -12.64
CA LEU A 16 11.84 -22.32 -11.37
C LEU A 16 12.55 -23.11 -10.26
N ALA A 17 12.45 -24.44 -10.24
CA ALA A 17 13.06 -25.30 -9.22
C ALA A 17 14.58 -25.10 -9.07
N ALA A 18 15.26 -24.68 -10.13
CA ALA A 18 16.70 -24.42 -10.12
C ALA A 18 17.11 -23.17 -9.30
N TRP A 19 16.14 -22.33 -8.89
CA TRP A 19 16.41 -21.01 -8.28
C TRP A 19 15.82 -20.82 -6.88
N ARG A 20 15.50 -21.91 -6.17
CA ARG A 20 15.01 -21.83 -4.78
C ARG A 20 15.95 -20.99 -3.89
N GLY A 21 15.38 -20.32 -2.88
CA GLY A 21 16.09 -19.40 -1.99
C GLY A 21 16.22 -18.00 -2.59
N ASN A 22 17.38 -17.37 -2.35
CA ASN A 22 17.61 -15.96 -2.66
C ASN A 22 17.61 -15.63 -4.16
N GLY A 23 17.80 -16.65 -5.02
CA GLY A 23 17.81 -16.50 -6.48
C GLY A 23 16.43 -16.29 -7.11
N PHE A 24 15.35 -16.50 -6.33
CA PHE A 24 13.98 -16.39 -6.77
C PHE A 24 13.25 -15.24 -6.09
N GLY A 25 12.30 -14.62 -6.80
CA GLY A 25 11.34 -13.68 -6.24
C GLY A 25 9.97 -13.71 -6.93
N ILE A 26 8.95 -13.23 -6.22
CA ILE A 26 7.61 -12.97 -6.77
C ILE A 26 7.27 -11.49 -6.61
N ILE A 27 6.77 -10.89 -7.69
CA ILE A 27 6.06 -9.60 -7.62
C ILE A 27 4.57 -9.88 -7.83
N GLY A 28 3.77 -9.66 -6.79
CA GLY A 28 2.32 -9.81 -6.81
C GLY A 28 1.59 -8.50 -7.13
N SER A 29 0.26 -8.55 -7.08
CA SER A 29 -0.61 -7.39 -7.30
C SER A 29 -1.62 -7.20 -6.17
N ALA A 30 -1.81 -5.96 -5.72
CA ALA A 30 -2.90 -5.58 -4.82
C ALA A 30 -4.25 -5.44 -5.55
N GLN A 31 -4.31 -5.78 -6.84
CA GLN A 31 -5.54 -5.97 -7.60
C GLN A 31 -6.05 -7.42 -7.51
N ASP A 32 -5.20 -8.35 -7.09
CA ASP A 32 -5.55 -9.75 -6.90
C ASP A 32 -6.29 -9.95 -5.56
N THR A 33 -7.04 -11.05 -5.47
CA THR A 33 -7.77 -11.41 -4.26
C THR A 33 -6.84 -11.77 -3.09
N LEU A 34 -7.40 -11.83 -1.87
CA LEU A 34 -6.71 -12.33 -0.69
C LEU A 34 -6.16 -13.75 -0.91
N GLU A 35 -6.95 -14.61 -1.55
CA GLU A 35 -6.61 -16.00 -1.85
C GLU A 35 -5.44 -16.13 -2.81
N GLU A 36 -5.42 -15.32 -3.86
CA GLU A 36 -4.37 -15.29 -4.87
C GLU A 36 -3.05 -14.81 -4.26
N ASN A 37 -3.08 -13.71 -3.51
CA ASN A 37 -1.92 -13.21 -2.77
C ASN A 37 -1.43 -14.22 -1.71
N TYR A 38 -2.35 -14.90 -1.03
CA TYR A 38 -2.01 -15.95 -0.06
C TYR A 38 -1.34 -17.15 -0.74
N SER A 39 -1.83 -17.53 -1.91
CA SER A 39 -1.27 -18.65 -2.69
C SER A 39 0.14 -18.32 -3.18
N LEU A 40 0.33 -17.11 -3.75
CA LEU A 40 1.64 -16.62 -4.20
C LEU A 40 2.65 -16.65 -3.05
N GLN A 41 2.32 -16.07 -1.90
CA GLN A 41 3.28 -16.01 -0.78
C GLN A 41 3.58 -17.38 -0.20
N LYS A 42 2.57 -18.27 -0.13
CA LYS A 42 2.76 -19.63 0.38
C LYS A 42 3.69 -20.41 -0.54
N PHE A 43 3.54 -20.24 -1.86
CA PHE A 43 4.45 -20.83 -2.84
C PHE A 43 5.88 -20.29 -2.69
N THR A 44 6.07 -18.98 -2.59
CA THR A 44 7.40 -18.37 -2.38
C THR A 44 8.08 -18.96 -1.14
N ARG A 45 7.34 -19.09 -0.04
CA ARG A 45 7.89 -19.48 1.25
C ARG A 45 8.03 -20.99 1.42
N ALA A 46 6.97 -21.74 1.18
CA ALA A 46 6.93 -23.17 1.45
C ALA A 46 7.56 -24.01 0.32
N VAL A 47 7.47 -23.57 -0.94
CA VAL A 47 7.99 -24.33 -2.09
C VAL A 47 9.35 -23.81 -2.52
N MET A 48 9.46 -22.49 -2.64
CA MET A 48 10.67 -21.84 -3.12
C MET A 48 11.66 -21.50 -2.00
N ASN A 49 11.30 -21.69 -0.73
CA ASN A 49 12.11 -21.40 0.45
C ASN A 49 12.73 -19.99 0.42
N SER A 50 11.90 -19.00 0.07
CA SER A 50 12.30 -17.60 -0.07
C SER A 50 11.26 -16.69 0.59
N ASN A 51 11.73 -15.55 1.11
CA ASN A 51 10.86 -14.45 1.57
C ASN A 51 10.78 -13.31 0.55
N ASN A 52 11.39 -13.47 -0.64
CA ASN A 52 11.35 -12.49 -1.73
C ASN A 52 9.96 -12.50 -2.40
N ILE A 53 8.97 -11.93 -1.71
CA ILE A 53 7.67 -11.64 -2.27
C ILE A 53 7.24 -10.24 -1.85
N ASP A 54 6.82 -9.46 -2.82
CA ASP A 54 6.32 -8.11 -2.58
C ASP A 54 5.35 -7.71 -3.69
N LEU A 55 4.76 -6.52 -3.56
CA LEU A 55 3.84 -5.94 -4.54
C LEU A 55 4.53 -4.75 -5.20
N ILE A 56 4.21 -4.50 -6.47
CA ILE A 56 4.69 -3.28 -7.15
C ILE A 56 4.19 -2.00 -6.47
N SER A 57 3.00 -2.07 -5.87
CA SER A 57 2.34 -0.98 -5.16
C SER A 57 2.77 -0.86 -3.69
N SER A 58 3.67 -1.71 -3.20
CA SER A 58 4.14 -1.64 -1.80
C SER A 58 4.84 -0.31 -1.49
N PHE A 59 4.98 -0.03 -0.20
CA PHE A 59 5.71 1.14 0.25
C PHE A 59 7.22 0.98 -0.04
N PRO A 60 7.92 2.05 -0.44
CA PRO A 60 9.37 1.98 -0.68
C PRO A 60 10.19 1.54 0.54
N ASP A 61 9.74 1.92 1.75
CA ASP A 61 10.26 1.39 3.00
C ASP A 61 9.31 0.31 3.53
N PRO A 62 9.67 -0.99 3.46
CA PRO A 62 8.80 -2.10 3.90
C PRO A 62 8.44 -2.05 5.39
N ARG A 63 9.17 -1.28 6.23
CA ARG A 63 8.82 -1.11 7.65
C ARG A 63 7.54 -0.29 7.84
N LEU A 64 7.14 0.51 6.85
CA LEU A 64 5.94 1.34 6.93
C LEU A 64 4.68 0.49 7.19
N GLN A 65 4.61 -0.72 6.61
CA GLN A 65 3.46 -1.59 6.80
C GLN A 65 3.32 -2.08 8.25
N GLU A 66 4.45 -2.46 8.88
CA GLU A 66 4.51 -2.82 10.31
C GLU A 66 4.07 -1.65 11.20
N GLU A 67 4.54 -0.44 10.88
CA GLU A 67 4.23 0.79 11.62
C GLU A 67 2.77 1.22 11.43
N ILE A 68 2.19 1.09 10.24
CA ILE A 68 0.75 1.32 9.99
C ILE A 68 -0.08 0.36 10.83
N ALA A 69 0.26 -0.93 10.82
CA ALA A 69 -0.46 -1.96 11.56
C ALA A 69 -0.42 -1.72 13.07
N SER A 70 0.72 -1.27 13.59
CA SER A 70 0.95 -1.03 15.02
C SER A 70 0.38 0.31 15.50
N HIS A 71 0.57 1.38 14.73
CA HIS A 71 0.34 2.74 15.19
C HIS A 71 -0.92 3.38 14.64
N LEU A 72 -1.51 2.95 13.51
CA LEU A 72 -2.69 3.62 12.95
C LEU A 72 -4.02 2.98 13.36
N GLN A 73 -4.02 2.20 14.45
CA GLN A 73 -5.22 1.57 15.04
C GLN A 73 -5.85 2.41 16.18
N PRO A 74 -7.19 2.54 16.24
CA PRO A 74 -8.14 1.85 15.39
C PRO A 74 -8.35 2.60 14.07
N LYS A 75 -8.42 1.84 12.97
CA LYS A 75 -8.68 2.40 11.64
C LYS A 75 -10.01 3.17 11.60
N GLY A 76 -10.01 4.26 10.84
CA GLY A 76 -11.20 5.02 10.52
C GLY A 76 -12.07 4.30 9.50
N ARG A 77 -13.38 4.37 9.72
CA ARG A 77 -14.41 3.84 8.82
C ARG A 77 -15.00 4.97 7.99
N LEU A 78 -15.60 4.61 6.86
CA LEU A 78 -16.36 5.57 6.04
C LEU A 78 -17.46 6.29 6.84
N GLU A 79 -18.06 5.62 7.82
CA GLU A 79 -19.05 6.23 8.72
C GLU A 79 -18.45 7.23 9.70
N ASP A 80 -17.17 7.07 10.09
CA ASP A 80 -16.51 7.93 11.06
C ASP A 80 -16.33 9.35 10.50
N ILE A 81 -16.26 9.50 9.16
CA ILE A 81 -16.24 10.79 8.46
C ILE A 81 -17.50 11.62 8.78
N LEU A 82 -18.67 10.98 8.86
CA LEU A 82 -19.93 11.68 9.10
C LEU A 82 -20.22 11.85 10.60
N LYS A 83 -19.63 11.00 11.45
CA LYS A 83 -19.80 11.03 12.91
C LYS A 83 -18.86 12.04 13.59
N ALA A 84 -17.70 12.32 13.00
CA ALA A 84 -16.74 13.27 13.54
C ALA A 84 -17.26 14.72 13.56
N ASP A 85 -16.84 15.49 14.58
CA ASP A 85 -17.12 16.92 14.63
C ASP A 85 -16.09 17.74 13.84
N THR A 86 -14.88 17.20 13.73
CA THR A 86 -13.77 17.76 12.97
C THR A 86 -13.14 16.69 12.08
N LEU A 87 -12.94 17.04 10.81
CA LEU A 87 -12.13 16.30 9.85
C LEU A 87 -10.76 16.96 9.70
N LEU A 88 -9.71 16.16 9.73
CA LEU A 88 -8.36 16.59 9.35
C LEU A 88 -7.98 15.88 8.07
N VAL A 89 -8.05 16.57 6.93
CA VAL A 89 -7.78 16.05 5.60
C VAL A 89 -6.38 16.47 5.18
N LEU A 90 -5.50 15.49 4.97
CA LEU A 90 -4.07 15.69 4.75
C LEU A 90 -3.63 15.12 3.41
N GLY A 91 -3.07 15.99 2.57
CA GLY A 91 -2.26 15.56 1.44
C GLY A 91 -2.99 14.82 0.33
N THR A 92 -4.31 15.00 0.21
CA THR A 92 -5.13 14.27 -0.75
C THR A 92 -6.00 15.20 -1.59
N ASP A 93 -6.16 14.88 -2.87
CA ASP A 93 -7.36 15.27 -3.63
C ASP A 93 -8.30 14.06 -3.70
N ALA A 94 -9.12 13.91 -2.66
CA ALA A 94 -10.08 12.82 -2.57
C ALA A 94 -11.11 12.87 -3.71
N SER A 95 -11.34 14.02 -4.35
CA SER A 95 -12.27 14.12 -5.48
C SER A 95 -11.82 13.32 -6.70
N VAL A 96 -10.49 13.12 -6.84
CA VAL A 96 -9.87 12.35 -7.90
C VAL A 96 -9.56 10.94 -7.42
N SER A 97 -8.89 10.82 -6.26
CA SER A 97 -8.39 9.51 -5.79
C SER A 97 -9.48 8.65 -5.16
N HIS A 98 -10.40 9.25 -4.39
CA HIS A 98 -11.40 8.53 -3.60
C HIS A 98 -12.77 9.25 -3.61
N PRO A 99 -13.49 9.32 -4.75
CA PRO A 99 -14.72 10.12 -4.87
C PRO A 99 -15.80 9.80 -3.83
N LEU A 100 -15.87 8.55 -3.36
CA LEU A 100 -16.80 8.14 -2.30
C LEU A 100 -16.42 8.70 -0.91
N VAL A 101 -15.14 8.97 -0.68
CA VAL A 101 -14.63 9.64 0.52
C VAL A 101 -14.88 11.13 0.41
N GLU A 102 -14.56 11.76 -0.73
CA GLU A 102 -14.85 13.18 -0.97
C GLU A 102 -16.34 13.47 -0.78
N ASN A 103 -17.22 12.64 -1.33
CA ASN A 103 -18.66 12.84 -1.18
C ASN A 103 -19.10 12.87 0.30
N ARG A 104 -18.41 12.12 1.16
CA ARG A 104 -18.66 12.12 2.61
C ARG A 104 -18.06 13.35 3.30
N ILE A 105 -16.87 13.80 2.87
CA ILE A 105 -16.27 15.06 3.32
C ILE A 105 -17.21 16.23 3.01
N ARG A 106 -17.70 16.31 1.77
CA ARG A 106 -18.68 17.32 1.33
C ARG A 106 -19.97 17.28 2.14
N LYS A 107 -20.50 16.08 2.41
CA LYS A 107 -21.68 15.93 3.30
C LYS A 107 -21.40 16.41 4.72
N ALA A 108 -20.23 16.11 5.28
CA ALA A 108 -19.85 16.58 6.61
C ALA A 108 -19.72 18.11 6.64
N TYR A 109 -19.07 18.71 5.64
CA TYR A 109 -18.97 20.16 5.47
C TYR A 109 -20.35 20.83 5.42
N ASN A 110 -21.25 20.34 4.56
CA ASN A 110 -22.61 20.87 4.43
C ASN A 110 -23.45 20.69 5.71
N ALA A 111 -23.13 19.70 6.54
CA ALA A 111 -23.73 19.52 7.87
C ALA A 111 -23.10 20.42 8.95
N GLY A 112 -22.24 21.37 8.57
CA GLY A 112 -21.61 22.33 9.48
C GLY A 112 -20.42 21.76 10.29
N ARG A 113 -19.89 20.59 9.92
CA ARG A 113 -18.70 20.02 10.56
C ARG A 113 -17.45 20.82 10.19
N LYS A 114 -16.46 20.85 11.08
CA LYS A 114 -15.19 21.52 10.81
C LYS A 114 -14.34 20.67 9.90
N VAL A 115 -13.94 21.19 8.75
CA VAL A 115 -13.04 20.50 7.82
C VAL A 115 -11.73 21.27 7.76
N LEU A 116 -10.69 20.69 8.33
CA LEU A 116 -9.34 21.22 8.32
C LEU A 116 -8.57 20.54 7.19
N TYR A 117 -8.28 21.29 6.14
CA TYR A 117 -7.61 20.75 4.96
C TYR A 117 -6.18 21.29 4.91
N ALA A 118 -5.20 20.40 4.78
CA ALA A 118 -3.83 20.78 4.54
C ALA A 118 -3.24 19.93 3.42
N ASN A 119 -2.76 20.58 2.36
CA ASN A 119 -2.12 19.91 1.23
C ASN A 119 -1.04 20.83 0.65
N SER A 120 -0.23 20.32 -0.28
CA SER A 120 0.78 21.11 -0.99
C SER A 120 0.20 22.03 -2.07
N GLU A 121 -1.07 21.83 -2.43
CA GLU A 121 -1.81 22.60 -3.40
C GLU A 121 -3.31 22.60 -3.08
N ALA A 122 -3.99 23.67 -3.54
CA ALA A 122 -5.44 23.74 -3.51
C ALA A 122 -6.02 22.73 -4.48
N THR A 123 -7.08 22.03 -4.07
CA THR A 123 -7.70 20.96 -4.87
C THR A 123 -9.21 21.12 -4.86
N ARG A 124 -9.91 20.33 -5.68
CA ARG A 124 -11.37 20.33 -5.63
C ARG A 124 -11.91 19.88 -4.25
N THR A 125 -11.16 19.05 -3.53
CA THR A 125 -11.50 18.66 -2.15
C THR A 125 -11.43 19.87 -1.19
N SER A 126 -10.54 20.82 -1.42
CA SER A 126 -10.34 21.98 -0.53
C SER A 126 -11.50 22.99 -0.57
N LEU A 127 -12.33 22.97 -1.62
CA LEU A 127 -13.58 23.74 -1.71
C LEU A 127 -14.57 23.43 -0.57
N PHE A 128 -14.43 22.24 0.05
CA PHE A 128 -15.25 21.81 1.19
C PHE A 128 -14.48 21.89 2.51
N SER A 129 -13.56 22.86 2.63
CA SER A 129 -12.79 23.12 3.84
C SER A 129 -13.34 24.32 4.62
N THR A 130 -13.19 24.27 5.95
CA THR A 130 -13.42 25.42 6.84
C THR A 130 -12.15 26.23 7.06
N VAL A 131 -11.01 25.54 7.11
CA VAL A 131 -9.68 26.14 7.20
C VAL A 131 -8.79 25.37 6.24
N GLU A 132 -8.10 26.10 5.36
CA GLU A 132 -7.19 25.57 4.36
C GLU A 132 -5.77 26.04 4.66
N ILE A 133 -4.81 25.12 4.66
CA ILE A 133 -3.38 25.43 4.67
C ILE A 133 -2.75 24.80 3.42
N ASN A 134 -2.15 25.65 2.59
CA ASN A 134 -1.31 25.20 1.49
C ASN A 134 0.16 25.30 1.89
N TYR A 135 0.79 24.16 2.14
CA TYR A 135 2.22 24.10 2.45
C TYR A 135 3.06 23.87 1.18
N SER A 136 4.36 24.12 1.23
CA SER A 136 5.23 23.89 0.07
C SER A 136 5.37 22.39 -0.27
N LYS A 137 5.47 22.07 -1.56
CA LYS A 137 5.65 20.68 -2.05
C LYS A 137 6.83 19.99 -1.36
N CYS A 138 6.65 18.71 -1.02
CA CYS A 138 7.63 17.89 -0.31
C CYS A 138 8.03 18.42 1.08
N LYS A 139 7.15 19.20 1.72
CA LYS A 139 7.32 19.71 3.10
C LYS A 139 6.22 19.20 4.04
N ASP A 140 5.55 18.12 3.67
CA ASP A 140 4.50 17.45 4.42
C ASP A 140 4.95 17.12 5.85
N TYR A 141 6.12 16.47 5.97
CA TYR A 141 6.67 16.14 7.29
C TYR A 141 7.04 17.39 8.11
N ASN A 142 7.60 18.43 7.47
CA ASN A 142 7.92 19.68 8.16
C ASN A 142 6.66 20.35 8.71
N PHE A 143 5.59 20.39 7.90
CA PHE A 143 4.29 20.91 8.32
C PHE A 143 3.75 20.09 9.50
N LEU A 144 3.71 18.76 9.39
CA LEU A 144 3.22 17.88 10.47
C LEU A 144 4.03 18.00 11.76
N PHE A 145 5.35 18.17 11.66
CA PHE A 145 6.21 18.37 12.82
C PHE A 145 5.87 19.66 13.57
N VAL A 146 5.73 20.78 12.84
CA VAL A 146 5.36 22.08 13.44
C VAL A 146 3.94 22.03 13.99
N LEU A 147 2.99 21.44 13.25
CA LEU A 147 1.62 21.24 13.70
C LEU A 147 1.55 20.45 15.00
N LEU A 148 2.29 19.35 15.10
CA LEU A 148 2.33 18.52 16.30
C LEU A 148 2.93 19.28 17.48
N ALA A 149 4.01 20.03 17.26
CA ALA A 149 4.66 20.81 18.31
C ALA A 149 3.73 21.88 18.90
N GLU A 150 3.03 22.63 18.05
CA GLU A 150 2.04 23.64 18.50
C GLU A 150 0.82 22.97 19.15
N LEU A 151 0.31 21.87 18.59
CA LEU A 151 -0.80 21.12 19.19
C LEU A 151 -0.44 20.59 20.59
N ALA A 152 0.78 20.07 20.76
CA ALA A 152 1.24 19.55 22.04
C ALA A 152 1.35 20.64 23.11
N ARG A 153 1.84 21.84 22.75
CA ARG A 153 1.91 23.01 23.64
C ARG A 153 0.55 23.43 24.18
N GLU A 154 -0.51 23.27 23.38
CA GLU A 154 -1.88 23.66 23.73
C GLU A 154 -2.68 22.56 24.45
N THR A 155 -2.34 21.29 24.23
CA THR A 155 -3.21 20.16 24.67
C THR A 155 -2.81 19.60 26.03
N ILE A 156 -1.52 19.56 26.32
CA ILE A 156 -0.95 19.09 27.59
C ILE A 156 -0.10 20.23 28.18
N SER A 157 0.22 20.17 29.48
CA SER A 157 1.01 21.17 30.19
C SER A 157 2.49 21.14 29.76
N GLY A 158 2.75 21.42 28.47
CA GLY A 158 4.05 21.38 27.83
C GLY A 158 4.32 20.11 27.00
N LEU A 159 5.45 20.11 26.29
CA LEU A 159 5.86 19.01 25.41
C LEU A 159 6.29 17.77 26.23
N PRO A 160 6.06 16.53 25.76
CA PRO A 160 6.60 15.33 26.40
C PRO A 160 8.13 15.43 26.53
N ALA A 161 8.70 15.03 27.68
CA ALA A 161 10.09 15.34 28.05
C ALA A 161 11.15 15.00 26.98
N GLY A 162 10.95 13.92 26.22
CA GLY A 162 11.84 13.56 25.10
C GLY A 162 11.62 14.39 23.83
N PHE A 163 10.38 14.75 23.54
CA PHE A 163 10.02 15.59 22.38
C PHE A 163 10.37 17.07 22.63
N ALA A 164 10.24 17.54 23.87
CA ALA A 164 10.63 18.88 24.29
C ALA A 164 12.09 19.20 23.93
N LYS A 165 12.99 18.21 24.04
CA LYS A 165 14.41 18.36 23.67
C LYS A 165 14.63 18.55 22.17
N GLN A 166 13.69 18.09 21.34
CA GLN A 166 13.77 18.15 19.88
C GLN A 166 13.13 19.43 19.32
N VAL A 167 12.14 19.98 20.02
CA VAL A 167 11.41 21.17 19.61
C VAL A 167 12.10 22.42 20.14
N LYS A 168 12.96 23.01 19.29
CA LYS A 168 13.57 24.33 19.54
C LYS A 168 12.74 25.41 18.85
N GLU A 169 12.61 26.59 19.46
CA GLU A 169 11.86 27.70 18.86
C GLU A 169 12.41 28.10 17.47
N SER A 170 13.74 28.10 17.33
CA SER A 170 14.40 28.31 16.03
C SER A 170 14.02 27.27 14.97
N LEU A 171 13.82 26.00 15.39
CA LEU A 171 13.38 24.94 14.49
C LEU A 171 11.93 25.17 14.04
N LEU A 172 11.04 25.62 14.93
CA LEU A 172 9.65 25.92 14.56
C LEU A 172 9.54 27.09 13.59
N ILE A 173 10.28 28.17 13.84
CA ILE A 173 10.37 29.32 12.93
C ILE A 173 10.91 28.86 11.57
N SER A 174 11.98 28.07 11.55
CA SER A 174 12.55 27.54 10.32
C SER A 174 11.60 26.57 9.60
N GLY A 175 10.82 25.79 10.36
CA GLY A 175 9.82 24.85 9.87
C GLY A 175 8.70 25.57 9.15
N LEU A 176 8.07 26.55 9.79
CA LEU A 176 7.04 27.42 9.19
C LEU A 176 7.53 28.09 7.91
N LYS A 177 8.73 28.66 7.96
CA LYS A 177 9.36 29.28 6.77
C LYS A 177 9.59 28.25 5.66
N SER A 178 10.04 27.04 6.00
CA SER A 178 10.36 26.00 5.02
C SER A 178 9.12 25.44 4.31
N CYS A 179 7.98 25.38 4.98
CA CYS A 179 6.72 24.93 4.42
C CYS A 179 5.84 26.09 3.93
N SER A 180 6.31 27.34 3.98
CA SER A 180 5.57 28.55 3.60
C SER A 180 4.23 28.75 4.31
N VAL A 181 4.12 28.27 5.56
CA VAL A 181 2.88 28.39 6.35
C VAL A 181 3.00 29.59 7.30
N LYS A 182 1.98 30.45 7.33
CA LYS A 182 1.92 31.57 8.27
C LYS A 182 1.58 31.08 9.67
N LYS A 183 2.17 31.72 10.68
CA LYS A 183 1.93 31.38 12.09
C LYS A 183 0.45 31.51 12.46
N ASP A 184 -0.21 32.57 12.00
CA ASP A 184 -1.61 32.85 12.32
C ASP A 184 -2.57 31.78 11.75
N ASP A 185 -2.33 31.34 10.50
CA ASP A 185 -3.09 30.27 9.86
C ASP A 185 -2.92 28.95 10.62
N LEU A 186 -1.69 28.62 11.00
CA LEU A 186 -1.41 27.44 11.82
C LEU A 186 -2.10 27.54 13.19
N GLN A 187 -2.08 28.70 13.84
CA GLN A 187 -2.75 28.89 15.12
C GLN A 187 -4.26 28.70 15.03
N ALA A 188 -4.90 29.19 13.96
CA ALA A 188 -6.32 28.96 13.71
C ALA A 188 -6.62 27.45 13.54
N PHE A 189 -5.74 26.75 12.80
CA PHE A 189 -5.82 25.31 12.56
C PHE A 189 -5.66 24.51 13.86
N VAL A 190 -4.65 24.83 14.69
CA VAL A 190 -4.40 24.20 15.99
C VAL A 190 -5.57 24.44 16.95
N LYS A 191 -6.10 25.68 17.04
CA LYS A 191 -7.26 26.00 17.87
C LYS A 191 -8.49 25.14 17.50
N ALA A 192 -8.70 24.88 16.21
CA ALA A 192 -9.79 24.02 15.76
C ALA A 192 -9.56 22.54 16.16
N LEU A 193 -8.32 22.05 16.04
CA LEU A 193 -7.95 20.70 16.49
C LEU A 193 -8.10 20.53 18.02
N VAL A 194 -7.66 21.50 18.81
CA VAL A 194 -7.76 21.47 20.28
C VAL A 194 -9.23 21.36 20.72
N LYS A 195 -10.11 22.14 20.10
CA LYS A 195 -11.56 22.15 20.40
C LYS A 195 -12.33 20.88 19.99
N SER A 196 -11.79 20.10 19.05
CA SER A 196 -12.45 18.88 18.54
C SER A 196 -12.66 17.84 19.64
N ARG A 197 -13.88 17.30 19.72
CA ARG A 197 -14.29 16.18 20.59
C ARG A 197 -14.36 14.85 19.85
N SER A 198 -14.44 14.85 18.52
CA SER A 198 -14.39 13.64 17.70
C SER A 198 -13.68 13.92 16.39
N LEU A 199 -12.47 13.39 16.24
CA LEU A 199 -11.58 13.68 15.13
C LEU A 199 -11.51 12.50 14.15
N CYS A 200 -11.74 12.75 12.88
CA CYS A 200 -11.39 11.80 11.82
C CYS A 200 -10.26 12.39 10.97
N ILE A 201 -9.08 11.78 11.06
CA ILE A 201 -7.92 12.10 10.23
C ILE A 201 -8.04 11.28 8.94
N ILE A 202 -8.02 11.95 7.81
CA ILE A 202 -8.03 11.35 6.46
C ILE A 202 -6.70 11.73 5.83
N VAL A 203 -5.87 10.74 5.54
CA VAL A 203 -4.52 10.95 5.03
C VAL A 203 -4.28 10.10 3.80
N ASP A 204 -3.71 10.70 2.77
CA ASP A 204 -3.27 9.99 1.58
C ASP A 204 -2.00 9.17 1.84
N GLU A 205 -1.90 7.98 1.27
CA GLU A 205 -0.67 7.20 1.39
C GLU A 205 0.52 7.84 0.66
N SER A 206 0.30 8.78 -0.26
CA SER A 206 1.38 9.53 -0.91
C SER A 206 2.29 10.25 0.09
N LEU A 207 1.77 10.65 1.26
CA LEU A 207 2.54 11.27 2.36
C LEU A 207 3.47 10.27 3.07
N LEU A 208 3.31 8.98 2.81
CA LEU A 208 4.12 7.90 3.37
C LEU A 208 5.18 7.39 2.38
N ARG A 209 5.07 7.75 1.10
CA ARG A 209 5.94 7.21 0.03
C ARG A 209 7.28 7.94 -0.11
N ASP A 210 7.51 9.00 0.67
CA ASP A 210 8.79 9.70 0.72
C ASP A 210 9.75 9.16 1.80
N VAL A 211 10.96 9.72 1.86
CA VAL A 211 11.99 9.34 2.85
C VAL A 211 11.60 9.61 4.30
N SER A 212 10.56 10.42 4.52
CA SER A 212 10.05 10.81 5.83
C SER A 212 8.84 10.00 6.26
N GLY A 213 8.37 9.03 5.47
CA GLY A 213 7.13 8.29 5.72
C GLY A 213 7.04 7.70 7.14
N LEU A 214 8.14 7.14 7.66
CA LEU A 214 8.17 6.61 9.03
C LEU A 214 7.93 7.70 10.07
N GLN A 215 8.47 8.90 9.84
CA GLN A 215 8.25 10.04 10.70
C GLN A 215 6.83 10.60 10.55
N THR A 216 6.26 10.57 9.35
CA THR A 216 4.86 10.91 9.09
C THR A 216 3.90 10.01 9.89
N ILE A 217 4.10 8.68 9.88
CA ILE A 217 3.28 7.77 10.70
C ILE A 217 3.36 8.14 12.19
N LYS A 218 4.57 8.38 12.70
CA LYS A 218 4.78 8.77 14.10
C LYS A 218 4.10 10.10 14.42
N ALA A 219 4.13 11.06 13.51
CA ALA A 219 3.43 12.34 13.68
C ALA A 219 1.92 12.13 13.79
N LEU A 220 1.33 11.32 12.90
CA LEU A 220 -0.09 10.97 12.95
C LEU A 220 -0.47 10.23 14.23
N ALA A 221 0.37 9.27 14.65
CA ALA A 221 0.20 8.54 15.91
C ALA A 221 0.26 9.47 17.13
N ASN A 222 1.16 10.45 17.12
CA ASN A 222 1.30 11.45 18.17
C ASN A 222 0.14 12.45 18.21
N ILE A 223 -0.37 12.87 17.04
CA ILE A 223 -1.60 13.67 16.99
C ILE A 223 -2.75 12.88 17.63
N ARG A 224 -2.89 11.58 17.31
CA ARG A 224 -3.88 10.73 17.97
C ARG A 224 -3.64 10.63 19.46
N PHE A 225 -2.40 10.43 19.91
CA PHE A 225 -2.03 10.36 21.32
C PHE A 225 -2.50 11.60 22.08
N LEU A 226 -2.17 12.80 21.59
CA LEU A 226 -2.58 14.06 22.22
C LEU A 226 -4.10 14.22 22.26
N LYS A 227 -4.81 13.64 21.29
CA LYS A 227 -6.26 13.68 21.18
C LYS A 227 -6.97 12.55 21.96
N ALA A 228 -6.25 11.52 22.40
CA ALA A 228 -6.82 10.27 22.91
C ALA A 228 -7.53 10.39 24.26
N GLU A 229 -7.21 11.41 25.07
CA GLU A 229 -7.87 11.61 26.37
C GLU A 229 -9.23 12.31 26.25
N LYS A 230 -9.47 13.07 25.16
CA LYS A 230 -10.62 13.98 25.03
C LYS A 230 -11.46 13.76 23.77
N SER A 231 -11.01 12.90 22.86
CA SER A 231 -11.71 12.67 21.60
C SER A 231 -11.56 11.26 21.04
N ASN A 232 -12.64 10.75 20.46
CA ASN A 232 -12.58 9.58 19.60
C ASN A 232 -11.83 9.99 18.31
N CYS A 233 -10.54 9.64 18.24
CA CYS A 233 -9.68 9.97 17.11
C CYS A 233 -9.45 8.73 16.25
N ARG A 234 -9.87 8.81 14.99
CA ARG A 234 -9.77 7.74 13.99
C ARG A 234 -8.89 8.18 12.84
N ILE A 235 -8.03 7.28 12.35
CA ILE A 235 -7.15 7.56 11.21
C ILE A 235 -7.56 6.66 10.05
N MET A 236 -7.95 7.27 8.94
CA MET A 236 -8.25 6.62 7.69
C MET A 236 -7.11 6.92 6.71
N LEU A 237 -6.36 5.88 6.36
CA LEU A 237 -5.31 5.93 5.35
C LEU A 237 -5.93 5.57 4.00
N LEU A 238 -5.87 6.50 3.05
CA LEU A 238 -6.34 6.31 1.68
C LEU A 238 -5.22 5.67 0.87
N GLY A 239 -5.41 4.39 0.52
CA GLY A 239 -4.44 3.62 -0.26
C GLY A 239 -4.70 3.70 -1.76
N ASN A 240 -3.65 3.55 -2.59
CA ASN A 240 -3.79 3.67 -4.04
C ASN A 240 -4.48 2.45 -4.68
N GLU A 241 -4.40 1.28 -4.04
CA GLU A 241 -5.00 0.05 -4.53
C GLU A 241 -5.99 -0.55 -3.52
N GLY A 242 -7.13 -1.01 -4.03
CA GLY A 242 -8.27 -1.42 -3.21
C GLY A 242 -7.99 -2.60 -2.28
N ASN A 243 -7.03 -3.49 -2.59
CA ASN A 243 -6.67 -4.63 -1.77
C ASN A 243 -5.27 -4.55 -1.14
N LEU A 244 -4.59 -3.40 -1.12
CA LEU A 244 -3.18 -3.32 -0.68
C LEU A 244 -2.97 -3.90 0.73
N MET A 245 -3.83 -3.52 1.66
CA MET A 245 -3.81 -4.07 3.02
C MET A 245 -4.18 -5.55 3.04
N GLY A 246 -5.09 -5.98 2.17
CA GLY A 246 -5.48 -7.39 2.04
C GLY A 246 -4.30 -8.24 1.58
N ALA A 247 -3.59 -7.82 0.54
CA ALA A 247 -2.40 -8.49 0.05
C ALA A 247 -1.30 -8.58 1.12
N ALA A 248 -1.02 -7.49 1.84
CA ALA A 248 -0.11 -7.51 2.98
C ALA A 248 -0.57 -8.47 4.10
N MET A 249 -1.88 -8.48 4.41
CA MET A 249 -2.46 -9.42 5.37
C MET A 249 -2.41 -10.88 4.92
N ALA A 250 -2.51 -11.13 3.61
CA ALA A 250 -2.32 -12.46 3.04
C ALA A 250 -0.86 -12.90 3.10
N GLY A 251 0.07 -11.99 3.41
CA GLY A 251 1.51 -12.24 3.52
C GLY A 251 2.30 -11.91 2.25
N ALA A 252 1.71 -11.25 1.26
CA ALA A 252 2.42 -10.79 0.06
C ALA A 252 3.26 -9.53 0.39
N HIS A 253 4.26 -9.72 1.26
CA HIS A 253 5.15 -8.70 1.77
C HIS A 253 6.46 -9.34 2.25
N PRO A 254 7.64 -8.71 2.05
CA PRO A 254 8.93 -9.37 2.27
C PRO A 254 9.24 -9.60 3.76
N TYR A 255 8.66 -8.80 4.64
CA TYR A 255 8.92 -8.84 6.10
C TYR A 255 7.77 -9.43 6.91
N LEU A 256 6.63 -9.73 6.28
CA LEU A 256 5.41 -10.11 7.00
C LEU A 256 4.88 -11.45 6.47
N LEU A 257 4.68 -12.38 7.40
CA LEU A 257 3.88 -13.58 7.25
C LEU A 257 2.38 -13.22 7.27
N PRO A 258 1.51 -14.15 6.85
CA PRO A 258 0.07 -13.87 6.82
C PRO A 258 -0.45 -13.52 8.22
N GLY A 259 -1.36 -12.54 8.28
CA GLY A 259 -1.83 -11.91 9.51
C GLY A 259 -1.01 -10.72 10.00
N LEU A 260 -0.04 -10.24 9.19
CA LEU A 260 0.90 -9.17 9.55
C LEU A 260 1.87 -9.57 10.66
N ASP A 261 2.14 -10.87 10.79
CA ASP A 261 3.10 -11.41 11.73
C ASP A 261 4.53 -11.19 11.16
N PRO A 262 5.49 -10.57 11.87
CA PRO A 262 6.84 -10.37 11.33
C PRO A 262 7.58 -11.69 11.08
N VAL A 263 8.29 -11.80 9.95
CA VAL A 263 9.13 -12.97 9.64
C VAL A 263 10.27 -13.17 10.65
N SER A 264 10.66 -12.11 11.36
CA SER A 264 11.68 -12.12 12.40
C SER A 264 11.15 -12.48 13.79
N ASP A 265 9.85 -12.79 13.95
CA ASP A 265 9.27 -13.24 15.21
C ASP A 265 9.25 -14.77 15.29
N ASP A 266 10.02 -15.33 16.22
CA ASP A 266 10.11 -16.77 16.47
C ASP A 266 8.73 -17.41 16.73
N LYS A 267 7.81 -16.71 17.41
CA LYS A 267 6.47 -17.25 17.68
C LYS A 267 5.64 -17.35 16.41
N ALA A 268 5.76 -16.35 15.53
CA ALA A 268 5.12 -16.36 14.23
C ALA A 268 5.66 -17.49 13.35
N LEU A 269 6.99 -17.65 13.30
CA LEU A 269 7.64 -18.73 12.56
C LEU A 269 7.21 -20.10 13.08
N LEU A 270 7.22 -20.33 14.40
CA LEU A 270 6.77 -21.60 14.99
C LEU A 270 5.33 -21.94 14.60
N LYS A 271 4.43 -20.95 14.63
CA LYS A 271 3.03 -21.10 14.20
C LYS A 271 2.95 -21.51 12.72
N TRP A 272 3.63 -20.79 11.84
CA TRP A 272 3.52 -21.02 10.39
C TRP A 272 4.26 -22.28 9.92
N ASN A 273 5.41 -22.61 10.53
CA ASN A 273 6.11 -23.88 10.31
C ASN A 273 5.20 -25.07 10.63
N LYS A 274 4.45 -25.01 11.75
CA LYS A 274 3.48 -26.04 12.12
C LYS A 274 2.28 -26.08 11.17
N ASN A 275 1.76 -24.91 10.76
CA ASN A 275 0.59 -24.84 9.89
C ASN A 275 0.85 -25.41 8.49
N TRP A 276 2.06 -25.25 7.98
CA TRP A 276 2.42 -25.67 6.63
C TRP A 276 3.30 -26.93 6.59
N ASP A 277 3.73 -27.44 7.75
CA ASP A 277 4.67 -28.57 7.88
C ASP A 277 5.97 -28.37 7.07
N VAL A 278 6.53 -27.16 7.16
CA VAL A 278 7.78 -26.77 6.49
C VAL A 278 8.67 -25.98 7.43
N LYS A 279 9.97 -25.92 7.13
CA LYS A 279 10.91 -25.01 7.80
C LYS A 279 11.05 -23.72 7.00
N LEU A 280 10.41 -22.66 7.47
CA LEU A 280 10.50 -21.33 6.89
C LEU A 280 11.81 -20.63 7.25
N SER A 281 12.23 -19.70 6.39
CA SER A 281 13.33 -18.78 6.66
C SER A 281 12.88 -17.64 7.57
N ASP A 282 13.72 -17.29 8.54
CA ASP A 282 13.64 -16.12 9.42
C ASP A 282 14.25 -14.85 8.81
N VAL A 283 14.87 -14.97 7.63
CA VAL A 283 15.55 -13.87 6.94
C VAL A 283 14.53 -13.06 6.15
N ARG A 284 14.52 -11.74 6.36
CA ARG A 284 13.72 -10.80 5.59
C ARG A 284 14.03 -10.89 4.09
N GLY A 285 12.98 -10.94 3.28
CA GLY A 285 13.12 -10.91 1.82
C GLY A 285 13.47 -9.53 1.28
N LEU A 286 13.80 -9.48 -0.01
CA LEU A 286 14.01 -8.22 -0.71
C LEU A 286 12.66 -7.58 -1.08
N PRO A 287 12.43 -6.29 -0.80
CA PRO A 287 11.28 -5.55 -1.33
C PRO A 287 11.36 -5.41 -2.86
N CYS A 288 10.24 -5.09 -3.50
CA CYS A 288 10.09 -5.09 -4.96
C CYS A 288 11.18 -4.28 -5.67
N ASN A 289 11.47 -3.06 -5.19
CA ASN A 289 12.52 -2.20 -5.75
C ASN A 289 13.92 -2.83 -5.67
N GLU A 290 14.23 -3.52 -4.57
CA GLU A 290 15.48 -4.22 -4.37
C GLU A 290 15.56 -5.51 -5.19
N MET A 291 14.47 -6.27 -5.32
CA MET A 291 14.42 -7.42 -6.23
C MET A 291 14.75 -7.00 -7.66
N LEU A 292 14.10 -5.95 -8.16
CA LEU A 292 14.31 -5.43 -9.51
C LEU A 292 15.73 -4.87 -9.71
N SER A 293 16.28 -4.20 -8.69
CA SER A 293 17.63 -3.63 -8.76
C SER A 293 18.74 -4.69 -8.66
N ASN A 294 18.45 -5.83 -8.01
CA ASN A 294 19.39 -6.94 -7.83
C ASN A 294 19.20 -8.07 -8.86
N ILE A 295 18.56 -7.81 -10.00
CA ILE A 295 18.44 -8.81 -11.07
C ILE A 295 19.83 -9.16 -11.63
N GLY A 296 20.20 -10.44 -11.57
CA GLY A 296 21.48 -10.98 -12.04
C GLY A 296 21.91 -12.24 -11.30
N ARG A 297 23.09 -12.76 -11.68
CA ARG A 297 23.62 -14.06 -11.21
C ARG A 297 23.81 -14.16 -9.69
N ASP A 298 24.17 -13.04 -9.05
CA ASP A 298 24.42 -12.98 -7.60
C ASP A 298 23.22 -12.43 -6.80
N GLY A 299 22.08 -12.21 -7.48
CA GLY A 299 20.82 -11.74 -6.89
C GLY A 299 19.63 -12.49 -7.47
N ILE A 300 18.63 -11.78 -7.97
CA ILE A 300 17.43 -12.38 -8.57
C ILE A 300 17.75 -12.90 -9.97
N SER A 301 17.71 -14.22 -10.13
CA SER A 301 17.92 -14.92 -11.41
C SER A 301 16.65 -15.52 -11.98
N ALA A 302 15.66 -15.83 -11.14
CA ALA A 302 14.31 -16.19 -11.56
C ALA A 302 13.25 -15.29 -10.93
N LEU A 303 12.30 -14.83 -11.72
CA LEU A 303 11.27 -13.90 -11.27
C LEU A 303 9.90 -14.34 -11.78
N MET A 304 8.91 -14.38 -10.89
CA MET A 304 7.53 -14.54 -11.28
C MET A 304 6.76 -13.25 -11.02
N ILE A 305 5.97 -12.81 -12.00
CA ILE A 305 5.24 -11.54 -11.93
C ILE A 305 3.76 -11.83 -12.16
N ALA A 306 2.95 -11.61 -11.13
CA ALA A 306 1.49 -11.60 -11.22
C ALA A 306 1.01 -10.17 -11.50
N GLY A 307 0.52 -9.97 -12.71
CA GLY A 307 0.24 -8.66 -13.30
C GLY A 307 1.41 -8.16 -14.13
N ASP A 308 1.80 -6.91 -13.90
CA ASP A 308 2.76 -6.23 -14.74
C ASP A 308 3.58 -5.23 -13.93
N VAL A 309 4.81 -5.00 -14.39
CA VAL A 309 5.74 -4.04 -13.81
C VAL A 309 6.22 -3.12 -14.93
N PRO A 310 6.06 -1.80 -14.81
CA PRO A 310 6.50 -0.88 -15.86
C PRO A 310 7.99 -1.08 -16.18
N VAL A 311 8.32 -1.27 -17.47
CA VAL A 311 9.71 -1.40 -17.95
C VAL A 311 10.36 -0.01 -18.03
N SER A 312 10.46 0.64 -16.87
CA SER A 312 11.04 1.97 -16.68
C SER A 312 11.59 2.11 -15.27
N GLY A 313 12.49 3.07 -15.05
CA GLY A 313 13.09 3.30 -13.72
C GLY A 313 13.97 2.12 -13.27
N ASN A 314 13.58 1.47 -12.16
CA ASN A 314 14.36 0.38 -11.54
C ASN A 314 14.38 -0.90 -12.39
N LEU A 315 13.39 -1.09 -13.27
CA LEU A 315 13.35 -2.21 -14.20
C LEU A 315 13.69 -1.73 -15.61
N GLY A 316 14.96 -1.81 -15.97
CA GLY A 316 15.41 -1.55 -17.34
C GLY A 316 15.38 -2.81 -18.21
N LYS A 317 15.18 -2.65 -19.52
CA LYS A 317 15.31 -3.75 -20.51
C LYS A 317 16.62 -4.53 -20.37
N ALA A 318 17.70 -3.83 -20.05
CA ALA A 318 19.01 -4.45 -19.81
C ALA A 318 19.05 -5.34 -18.56
N SER A 319 18.29 -5.00 -17.51
CA SER A 319 18.17 -5.83 -16.31
C SER A 319 17.34 -7.09 -16.62
N LEU A 320 16.22 -6.97 -17.33
CA LEU A 320 15.39 -8.12 -17.71
C LEU A 320 16.18 -9.19 -18.49
N LYS A 321 17.09 -8.79 -19.38
CA LYS A 321 17.97 -9.72 -20.12
C LYS A 321 18.94 -10.52 -19.23
N LYS A 322 19.15 -10.12 -17.97
CA LYS A 322 20.01 -10.84 -17.02
C LYS A 322 19.26 -11.95 -16.29
N LEU A 323 17.92 -11.93 -16.27
CA LEU A 323 17.12 -13.03 -15.74
C LEU A 323 17.44 -14.30 -16.53
N LYS A 324 17.52 -15.42 -15.80
CA LYS A 324 17.66 -16.75 -16.38
C LYS A 324 16.31 -17.37 -16.68
N PHE A 325 15.29 -17.00 -15.91
CA PHE A 325 13.93 -17.45 -16.14
C PHE A 325 12.90 -16.45 -15.63
N MET A 326 11.87 -16.14 -16.41
CA MET A 326 10.78 -15.28 -16.01
C MET A 326 9.43 -15.91 -16.37
N VAL A 327 8.52 -15.94 -15.40
CA VAL A 327 7.13 -16.34 -15.60
C VAL A 327 6.22 -15.13 -15.39
N GLN A 328 5.39 -14.81 -16.37
CA GLN A 328 4.39 -13.75 -16.25
C GLN A 328 2.99 -14.35 -16.17
N LEU A 329 2.23 -13.94 -15.16
CA LEU A 329 0.82 -14.27 -14.98
C LEU A 329 0.02 -13.00 -15.29
N ASN A 330 -0.61 -12.92 -16.46
CA ASN A 330 -1.37 -11.73 -16.85
C ASN A 330 -2.57 -12.06 -17.75
N MET A 331 -3.52 -11.13 -17.88
CA MET A 331 -4.66 -11.27 -18.80
C MET A 331 -4.29 -10.85 -20.23
N PHE A 332 -3.35 -9.91 -20.34
CA PHE A 332 -2.98 -9.27 -21.60
C PHE A 332 -1.47 -9.33 -21.81
N SER A 333 -1.06 -9.33 -23.07
CA SER A 333 0.33 -9.11 -23.44
C SER A 333 0.73 -7.67 -23.10
N THR A 334 1.90 -7.50 -22.50
CA THR A 334 2.49 -6.20 -22.14
C THR A 334 3.92 -6.10 -22.68
N GLU A 335 4.56 -4.94 -22.53
CA GLU A 335 6.00 -4.80 -22.88
C GLU A 335 6.88 -5.81 -22.11
N LEU A 336 6.44 -6.24 -20.93
CA LEU A 336 7.13 -7.24 -20.13
C LEU A 336 7.00 -8.66 -20.72
N THR A 337 5.94 -8.94 -21.47
CA THR A 337 5.67 -10.26 -22.06
C THR A 337 6.76 -10.67 -23.05
N ASP A 338 7.32 -9.73 -23.79
CA ASP A 338 8.44 -9.96 -24.72
C ASP A 338 9.71 -10.47 -24.03
N HIS A 339 9.78 -10.33 -22.70
CA HIS A 339 10.89 -10.81 -21.88
C HIS A 339 10.56 -12.09 -21.10
N ALA A 340 9.30 -12.55 -21.11
CA ALA A 340 8.86 -13.71 -20.35
C ALA A 340 9.28 -15.01 -21.06
N ASN A 341 9.80 -15.97 -20.29
CA ASN A 341 10.03 -17.32 -20.80
C ASN A 341 8.73 -18.13 -20.85
N VAL A 342 7.84 -17.89 -19.88
CA VAL A 342 6.50 -18.50 -19.84
C VAL A 342 5.48 -17.41 -19.53
N PHE A 343 4.43 -17.35 -20.34
CA PHE A 343 3.25 -16.53 -20.10
C PHE A 343 2.07 -17.43 -19.74
N LEU A 344 1.43 -17.19 -18.59
CA LEU A 344 0.30 -17.96 -18.09
C LEU A 344 -0.94 -17.05 -18.04
N PRO A 345 -1.97 -17.28 -18.89
CA PRO A 345 -3.14 -16.43 -18.95
C PRO A 345 -3.99 -16.59 -17.69
N VAL A 346 -4.25 -15.48 -17.00
CA VAL A 346 -5.05 -15.47 -15.78
C VAL A 346 -6.45 -14.90 -15.98
N THR A 347 -7.36 -15.27 -15.09
CA THR A 347 -8.71 -14.72 -15.04
C THR A 347 -8.75 -13.27 -14.54
N GLY A 348 -9.77 -12.54 -14.97
CA GLY A 348 -10.09 -11.19 -14.51
C GLY A 348 -11.00 -11.15 -13.28
N PHE A 349 -11.24 -9.96 -12.73
CA PHE A 349 -12.03 -9.81 -11.50
C PHE A 349 -13.50 -10.25 -11.64
N LEU A 350 -14.10 -10.16 -12.83
CA LEU A 350 -15.48 -10.64 -13.06
C LEU A 350 -15.56 -12.16 -13.22
N GLU A 351 -14.42 -12.82 -13.44
CA GLU A 351 -14.30 -14.26 -13.72
C GLU A 351 -13.93 -15.07 -12.47
N ASN A 352 -13.52 -14.39 -11.40
CA ASN A 352 -13.04 -14.99 -10.17
C ASN A 352 -14.02 -14.83 -8.99
N ASP A 353 -13.99 -15.83 -8.12
CA ASP A 353 -14.46 -15.69 -6.74
C ASP A 353 -13.27 -15.32 -5.84
N GLY A 354 -13.53 -14.63 -4.74
CA GLY A 354 -12.50 -14.38 -3.72
C GLY A 354 -12.90 -13.29 -2.74
N HIS A 355 -11.92 -12.73 -2.05
CA HIS A 355 -12.16 -11.69 -1.06
C HIS A 355 -11.19 -10.51 -1.19
N PHE A 356 -11.71 -9.32 -0.91
CA PHE A 356 -10.97 -8.07 -0.81
C PHE A 356 -11.09 -7.51 0.60
N LEU A 357 -10.03 -6.88 1.09
CA LEU A 357 -10.07 -6.09 2.31
C LEU A 357 -10.15 -4.61 1.96
N THR A 358 -11.31 -4.01 2.21
CA THR A 358 -11.56 -2.60 1.93
C THR A 358 -10.69 -1.68 2.78
N LEU A 359 -10.57 -0.41 2.36
CA LEU A 359 -9.84 0.63 3.10
C LEU A 359 -10.33 0.81 4.56
N ASP A 360 -11.63 0.59 4.82
CA ASP A 360 -12.22 0.66 6.16
C ASP A 360 -12.14 -0.65 6.96
N GLY A 361 -11.36 -1.63 6.46
CA GLY A 361 -11.05 -2.87 7.14
C GLY A 361 -12.16 -3.92 7.10
N LYS A 362 -13.06 -3.87 6.11
CA LYS A 362 -14.10 -4.87 5.90
C LYS A 362 -13.67 -5.89 4.85
N ILE A 363 -13.95 -7.16 5.11
CA ILE A 363 -13.84 -8.18 4.07
C ILE A 363 -15.07 -8.06 3.16
N GLN A 364 -14.84 -7.89 1.87
CA GLN A 364 -15.87 -7.93 0.84
C GLN A 364 -15.65 -9.16 -0.03
N ARG A 365 -16.72 -9.95 -0.21
CA ARG A 365 -16.71 -11.11 -1.10
C ARG A 365 -16.90 -10.66 -2.54
N LEU A 366 -16.01 -11.10 -3.40
CA LEU A 366 -16.13 -11.06 -4.85
C LEU A 366 -16.81 -12.37 -5.29
N HIS A 367 -17.84 -12.23 -6.11
CA HIS A 367 -18.52 -13.35 -6.74
C HIS A 367 -18.24 -13.34 -8.22
N ARG A 368 -17.95 -14.51 -8.78
CA ARG A 368 -17.83 -14.66 -10.22
C ARG A 368 -19.14 -14.26 -10.90
N ALA A 369 -19.06 -13.31 -11.83
CA ALA A 369 -20.18 -12.80 -12.61
C ALA A 369 -20.26 -13.42 -14.01
N VAL A 370 -19.11 -13.76 -14.61
CA VAL A 370 -19.02 -14.36 -15.95
C VAL A 370 -18.08 -15.57 -15.92
N PRO A 371 -18.23 -16.56 -16.83
CA PRO A 371 -17.26 -17.64 -16.93
C PRO A 371 -15.88 -17.12 -17.37
N PRO A 372 -14.78 -17.78 -16.96
CA PRO A 372 -13.43 -17.51 -17.47
C PRO A 372 -13.36 -17.50 -18.99
N GLN A 373 -12.62 -16.55 -19.56
CA GLN A 373 -12.39 -16.49 -21.00
C GLN A 373 -11.37 -17.55 -21.45
N GLY A 374 -11.72 -18.30 -22.50
CA GLY A 374 -10.86 -19.35 -23.05
C GLY A 374 -10.53 -20.43 -22.02
N LYS A 375 -9.23 -20.66 -21.78
CA LYS A 375 -8.71 -21.61 -20.79
C LYS A 375 -7.95 -20.90 -19.66
N SER A 376 -8.25 -19.62 -19.39
CA SER A 376 -7.61 -18.88 -18.30
C SER A 376 -7.94 -19.53 -16.94
N ARG A 377 -7.03 -19.34 -15.98
CA ARG A 377 -7.15 -19.87 -14.62
C ARG A 377 -6.87 -18.77 -13.62
N SER A 378 -7.43 -18.86 -12.42
CA SER A 378 -7.06 -17.94 -11.34
C SER A 378 -5.60 -18.10 -10.94
N VAL A 379 -5.01 -17.05 -10.35
CA VAL A 379 -3.62 -17.13 -9.89
C VAL A 379 -3.46 -18.26 -8.86
N SER A 380 -4.43 -18.45 -7.95
CA SER A 380 -4.41 -19.54 -6.98
C SER A 380 -4.41 -20.94 -7.62
N GLU A 381 -5.18 -21.15 -8.69
CA GLU A 381 -5.18 -22.43 -9.43
C GLU A 381 -3.84 -22.68 -10.12
N ILE A 382 -3.27 -21.66 -10.75
CA ILE A 382 -1.96 -21.77 -11.40
C ILE A 382 -0.87 -22.11 -10.36
N ILE A 383 -0.89 -21.46 -9.20
CA ILE A 383 0.05 -21.74 -8.13
C ILE A 383 -0.12 -23.15 -7.58
N SER A 384 -1.35 -23.64 -7.46
CA SER A 384 -1.61 -25.04 -7.07
C SER A 384 -1.01 -26.03 -8.08
N LEU A 385 -1.17 -25.76 -9.39
CA LEU A 385 -0.59 -26.58 -10.46
C LEU A 385 0.94 -26.57 -10.42
N LEU A 386 1.56 -25.40 -10.25
CA LEU A 386 3.01 -25.27 -10.12
C LEU A 386 3.54 -26.01 -8.88
N ALA A 387 2.89 -25.85 -7.73
CA ALA A 387 3.25 -26.57 -6.50
C ALA A 387 3.16 -28.09 -6.69
N GLY A 388 2.08 -28.58 -7.32
CA GLY A 388 1.90 -29.99 -7.65
C GLY A 388 2.98 -30.53 -8.59
N ALA A 389 3.32 -29.79 -9.65
CA ALA A 389 4.40 -30.15 -10.57
C ALA A 389 5.78 -30.18 -9.88
N MET A 390 5.97 -29.36 -8.83
CA MET A 390 7.15 -29.36 -7.97
C MET A 390 7.09 -30.37 -6.81
N LYS A 391 6.05 -31.23 -6.78
CA LYS A 391 5.80 -32.25 -5.75
C LYS A 391 5.70 -31.66 -4.33
N ALA A 392 5.14 -30.47 -4.21
CA ALA A 392 4.88 -29.83 -2.92
C ALA A 392 3.47 -30.16 -2.43
N ASP A 393 3.37 -30.61 -1.18
CA ASP A 393 2.12 -30.90 -0.52
C ASP A 393 1.49 -29.64 0.12
N GLY A 394 0.27 -29.78 0.63
CA GLY A 394 -0.39 -28.73 1.40
C GLY A 394 -1.02 -27.60 0.59
N PHE A 395 -0.99 -27.66 -0.75
CA PHE A 395 -1.74 -26.76 -1.61
C PHE A 395 -3.10 -27.38 -1.94
N SER A 396 -4.18 -26.63 -1.64
CA SER A 396 -5.53 -27.03 -2.08
C SER A 396 -5.64 -26.98 -3.61
N THR A 397 -6.80 -27.34 -4.17
CA THR A 397 -7.11 -27.20 -5.61
C THR A 397 -6.94 -25.78 -6.19
N GLY A 398 -6.57 -24.79 -5.39
CA GLY A 398 -6.47 -23.38 -5.78
C GLY A 398 -7.82 -22.66 -5.86
N ARG A 399 -8.93 -23.38 -5.71
CA ARG A 399 -10.27 -22.77 -5.64
C ARG A 399 -10.37 -21.82 -4.45
N ALA A 400 -10.88 -20.62 -4.71
CA ALA A 400 -11.00 -19.55 -3.71
C ALA A 400 -11.63 -20.01 -2.38
N GLY A 401 -12.73 -20.78 -2.41
CA GLY A 401 -13.36 -21.28 -1.19
C GLY A 401 -12.48 -22.20 -0.33
N ALA A 402 -11.61 -23.00 -0.94
CA ALA A 402 -10.69 -23.87 -0.22
C ALA A 402 -9.53 -23.07 0.40
N VAL A 403 -8.97 -22.12 -0.37
CA VAL A 403 -7.92 -21.21 0.11
C VAL A 403 -8.46 -20.30 1.23
N TRP A 404 -9.67 -19.78 1.07
CA TRP A 404 -10.34 -18.97 2.09
C TRP A 404 -10.54 -19.71 3.40
N LYS A 405 -10.89 -21.00 3.35
CA LYS A 405 -11.04 -21.84 4.54
C LYS A 405 -9.70 -21.95 5.30
N GLU A 406 -8.59 -22.09 4.59
CA GLU A 406 -7.24 -22.11 5.17
C GLU A 406 -6.84 -20.75 5.77
N ILE A 407 -7.13 -19.66 5.06
CA ILE A 407 -6.94 -18.29 5.55
C ILE A 407 -7.71 -18.08 6.86
N GLY A 408 -9.00 -18.41 6.85
CA GLY A 408 -9.91 -18.22 7.97
C GLY A 408 -9.57 -19.05 9.21
N SER A 409 -8.91 -20.21 9.05
CA SER A 409 -8.43 -21.01 10.18
C SER A 409 -7.09 -20.52 10.75
N SER A 410 -6.30 -19.78 9.97
CA SER A 410 -4.88 -19.49 10.29
C SER A 410 -4.61 -18.02 10.62
N ILE A 411 -5.45 -17.12 10.12
CA ILE A 411 -5.30 -15.68 10.25
C ILE A 411 -6.46 -15.11 11.05
N LYS A 412 -6.14 -14.38 12.13
CA LYS A 412 -7.12 -13.51 12.77
C LYS A 412 -7.27 -12.27 11.91
N ILE A 413 -8.27 -12.25 11.05
CA ILE A 413 -8.59 -11.06 10.27
C ILE A 413 -8.95 -9.96 11.28
N PRO A 414 -8.27 -8.79 11.26
CA PRO A 414 -8.56 -7.72 12.19
C PRO A 414 -10.01 -7.29 12.03
N VAL A 415 -10.86 -7.74 12.95
CA VAL A 415 -12.19 -7.16 13.11
C VAL A 415 -11.96 -5.75 13.65
N PRO A 416 -12.59 -4.70 13.08
CA PRO A 416 -12.51 -3.35 13.63
C PRO A 416 -12.91 -3.36 15.11
N GLN A 417 -11.93 -3.34 16.01
CA GLN A 417 -12.22 -3.39 17.44
C GLN A 417 -12.69 -2.00 17.91
N ASN A 418 -13.69 -2.00 18.79
CA ASN A 418 -14.12 -0.78 19.50
C ASN A 418 -13.17 -0.41 20.66
N GLY A 419 -12.26 -1.31 21.04
CA GLY A 419 -11.18 -1.07 21.99
C GLY A 419 -9.83 -1.04 21.28
N SER A 420 -9.04 0.00 21.53
CA SER A 420 -7.69 0.15 20.97
C SER A 420 -6.65 0.00 22.08
N PRO A 421 -5.42 -0.44 21.76
CA PRO A 421 -4.28 -0.23 22.64
C PRO A 421 -4.23 1.25 23.02
N LYS A 422 -3.90 1.58 24.28
CA LYS A 422 -3.65 2.98 24.65
C LYS A 422 -2.57 3.52 23.71
N PRO A 423 -2.81 4.61 22.97
CA PRO A 423 -1.79 5.18 22.10
C PRO A 423 -0.57 5.52 22.95
N ARG A 424 0.61 5.36 22.36
CA ARG A 424 1.89 5.76 22.96
C ARG A 424 2.45 6.90 22.15
N PHE A 425 3.11 7.83 22.83
CA PHE A 425 3.83 8.90 22.18
C PHE A 425 5.14 8.35 21.63
N GLU A 426 5.37 8.54 20.33
CA GLU A 426 6.55 8.08 19.61
C GLU A 426 7.54 9.22 19.39
N LEU A 427 8.81 9.01 19.73
CA LEU A 427 9.84 9.99 19.42
C LEU A 427 10.12 10.02 17.91
N MET A 428 10.16 11.23 17.38
CA MET A 428 10.39 11.50 15.96
C MET A 428 11.78 12.09 15.75
N LYS A 429 12.25 12.12 14.50
CA LYS A 429 13.47 12.83 14.13
C LYS A 429 13.09 14.26 13.73
N PRO A 430 13.69 15.32 14.29
CA PRO A 430 13.42 16.67 13.84
C PRO A 430 13.70 16.80 12.33
N PRO A 431 12.95 17.62 11.58
CA PRO A 431 13.25 17.88 10.17
C PRO A 431 14.69 18.39 10.03
N ASP A 432 15.47 17.82 9.12
CA ASP A 432 16.83 18.31 8.86
C ASP A 432 16.77 19.71 8.24
N SER A 433 17.29 20.71 8.96
CA SER A 433 17.41 22.08 8.44
C SER A 433 18.37 22.19 7.24
N ARG A 434 19.15 21.14 6.95
CA ARG A 434 20.15 21.09 5.86
C ARG A 434 19.67 20.37 4.59
N ASN A 435 18.57 19.62 4.62
CA ASN A 435 18.03 18.94 3.43
C ASN A 435 17.08 19.84 2.63
N ALA A 436 17.45 21.11 2.48
CA ALA A 436 16.74 22.07 1.64
C ALA A 436 17.15 21.97 0.15
N GLY A 437 18.07 21.09 -0.23
CA GLY A 437 18.66 21.15 -1.59
C GLY A 437 19.19 19.84 -2.20
N SER A 438 18.90 18.67 -1.64
CA SER A 438 19.33 17.39 -2.24
C SER A 438 18.19 16.39 -2.35
N GLY A 439 17.05 16.85 -2.85
CA GLY A 439 16.24 15.95 -3.65
C GLY A 439 17.12 15.53 -4.82
N LYS A 440 17.74 14.33 -4.76
CA LYS A 440 18.02 13.59 -6.00
C LYS A 440 16.73 13.74 -6.80
N LYS A 441 16.82 14.30 -8.00
CA LYS A 441 15.69 14.34 -8.93
C LYS A 441 15.13 12.91 -8.98
N SER A 442 14.09 12.62 -8.19
CA SER A 442 13.09 11.67 -8.63
C SER A 442 12.69 12.27 -9.96
N GLY A 443 13.02 11.56 -11.04
CA GLY A 443 12.91 12.08 -12.40
C GLY A 443 11.59 12.80 -12.51
N SER A 444 11.64 14.03 -13.04
CA SER A 444 10.48 14.88 -13.29
C SER A 444 9.25 14.01 -13.51
N GLY A 445 8.41 13.90 -12.49
CA GLY A 445 7.13 13.23 -12.59
C GLY A 445 6.34 14.07 -13.55
N LYS A 446 6.52 13.83 -14.85
CA LYS A 446 5.61 14.29 -15.88
C LYS A 446 4.25 13.85 -15.39
N ASN A 447 3.40 14.85 -15.13
CA ASN A 447 1.98 14.78 -14.84
C ASN A 447 1.50 13.40 -14.35
N HIS A 448 1.18 13.29 -13.07
CA HIS A 448 0.22 12.31 -12.55
C HIS A 448 -1.20 12.56 -13.11
N GLN A 449 -1.33 12.71 -14.44
CA GLN A 449 -2.58 12.63 -15.19
C GLN A 449 -2.74 11.26 -15.86
N ASP A 450 -1.79 10.34 -15.69
CA ASP A 450 -1.95 8.92 -16.02
C ASP A 450 -2.84 8.22 -14.97
N HIS A 451 -4.09 8.68 -14.85
CA HIS A 451 -5.05 7.99 -13.99
C HIS A 451 -5.52 6.71 -14.69
N TYR A 452 -5.49 5.62 -13.91
CA TYR A 452 -5.90 4.25 -14.23
C TYR A 452 -4.92 3.42 -15.08
N ARG A 453 -3.94 2.82 -14.41
CA ARG A 453 -3.25 1.63 -14.93
C ARG A 453 -3.82 0.37 -14.27
N TYR A 454 -4.34 -0.57 -15.05
CA TYR A 454 -4.80 -1.88 -14.57
C TYR A 454 -3.77 -2.93 -15.01
N ARG A 455 -3.10 -3.57 -14.03
CA ARG A 455 -1.93 -4.43 -14.25
C ARG A 455 -0.95 -3.83 -15.29
N GLY A 456 -0.41 -2.65 -14.97
CA GLY A 456 0.69 -1.96 -15.67
C GLY A 456 0.36 -1.25 -16.98
N ASN A 457 -0.70 -1.65 -17.68
CA ASN A 457 -1.21 -0.99 -18.88
C ASN A 457 -2.09 0.21 -18.52
N ARG A 458 -2.02 1.31 -19.27
CA ARG A 458 -3.02 2.38 -19.15
C ARG A 458 -4.36 1.84 -19.66
N LEU A 459 -5.46 2.12 -18.96
CA LEU A 459 -6.79 1.71 -19.40
C LEU A 459 -7.14 2.31 -20.78
N SER A 460 -6.59 3.48 -21.11
CA SER A 460 -6.68 4.12 -22.43
C SER A 460 -6.08 3.31 -23.57
N ASP A 461 -5.07 2.50 -23.28
CA ASP A 461 -4.34 1.72 -24.29
C ASP A 461 -5.01 0.35 -24.51
N LEU A 462 -5.96 0.00 -23.64
CA LEU A 462 -6.64 -1.31 -23.61
C LEU A 462 -8.10 -1.24 -24.04
N VAL A 463 -8.75 -0.08 -23.89
CA VAL A 463 -10.17 0.11 -24.22
C VAL A 463 -10.25 1.01 -25.45
N THR A 464 -10.62 0.42 -26.58
CA THR A 464 -10.63 1.09 -27.89
C THR A 464 -11.51 2.34 -27.90
N ASP A 465 -12.61 2.34 -27.15
CA ASP A 465 -13.51 3.48 -27.00
C ASP A 465 -12.87 4.65 -26.21
N LEU A 466 -12.08 4.34 -25.18
CA LEU A 466 -11.32 5.34 -24.42
C LEU A 466 -10.16 5.90 -25.24
N GLN A 467 -9.52 5.06 -26.05
CA GLN A 467 -8.49 5.47 -26.98
C GLN A 467 -9.06 6.44 -28.03
N ALA A 468 -10.22 6.09 -28.63
CA ALA A 468 -10.93 6.95 -29.57
C ALA A 468 -11.35 8.28 -28.93
N LEU A 469 -11.80 8.27 -27.67
CA LEU A 469 -12.11 9.48 -26.90
C LEU A 469 -10.89 10.39 -26.69
N LEU A 470 -9.72 9.83 -26.41
CA LEU A 470 -8.48 10.60 -26.23
C LEU A 470 -7.91 11.11 -27.56
N GLU A 471 -7.98 10.29 -28.61
CA GLU A 471 -7.54 10.63 -29.97
C GLU A 471 -8.46 11.67 -30.62
N SER A 472 -9.76 11.66 -30.31
CA SER A 472 -10.72 12.67 -30.76
C SER A 472 -10.44 14.06 -30.17
N GLY A 473 -9.59 14.13 -29.13
CA GLY A 473 -9.22 15.34 -28.43
C GLY A 473 -10.40 15.90 -27.66
N MET A 474 -10.28 16.01 -26.33
CA MET A 474 -11.13 16.91 -25.55
C MET A 474 -10.93 18.36 -26.05
N LYS A 475 -11.63 18.70 -27.13
CA LYS A 475 -11.96 20.05 -27.59
C LYS A 475 -13.40 20.36 -27.19
N GLU A 476 -13.79 20.06 -25.96
CA GLU A 476 -14.91 20.76 -25.34
C GLU A 476 -14.51 21.26 -23.97
N LYS A 477 -14.76 22.57 -23.81
CA LYS A 477 -14.34 23.44 -22.72
C LYS A 477 -14.71 22.89 -21.34
N VAL A 478 -13.76 22.96 -20.41
CA VAL A 478 -14.03 23.19 -18.98
C VAL A 478 -13.25 24.41 -18.55
#